data_AF-A0A3N0CL56-F1
#
_entry.id   AF-A0A3N0CL56-F1
#
_cell.length_a   1.000
_cell.length_b   1.000
_cell.length_c   1.000
_cell.angle_alpha   90.00
_cell.angle_beta   90.00
_cell.angle_gamma   90.00
#
_symmetry.space_group_name_H-M   'P 1'
#
loop_
_entity.id
_entity.type
_entity.pdbx_description
1 polymer ?
#
loop_
_entity_poly.entity_id
_entity_poly.type
_entity_poly.pdbx_seq_one_letter_code
_entity_poly.pdbx_strand_id
1 'polypeptide(L)' 'MTARAVPYHCPFCGDENLWPHAAAEGAGHGEWECRSCLRAFKVSMIKQLPRPALGQPAGSGGTP' A
#
# COMPACT_ATOMS: atom_id res chain seq x y z
N MET A 1 14.42 14.02 -9.92
CA MET A 1 14.50 12.56 -9.65
C MET A 1 13.08 12.07 -9.48
N THR A 2 12.51 11.32 -10.43
CA THR A 2 11.14 10.76 -10.30
C THR A 2 11.24 9.25 -10.36
N ALA A 3 11.65 8.64 -9.25
CA ALA A 3 11.45 7.20 -9.07
C ALA A 3 9.96 6.98 -8.78
N ARG A 4 9.33 6.01 -9.44
CA ARG A 4 7.99 5.56 -9.05
C ARG A 4 8.10 4.95 -7.64
N ALA A 5 7.20 5.30 -6.74
CA ALA A 5 7.12 4.68 -5.43
C ALA A 5 6.71 3.21 -5.60
N VAL A 6 7.67 2.30 -5.53
CA VAL A 6 7.45 0.85 -5.52
C VAL A 6 7.33 0.43 -4.06
N PRO A 7 6.31 -0.37 -3.67
CA PRO A 7 6.31 -1.01 -2.35
C PRO A 7 7.51 -1.96 -2.28
N TYR A 8 8.50 -1.66 -1.44
CA TYR A 8 9.72 -2.47 -1.37
C TYR A 8 9.55 -3.73 -0.51
N HIS A 9 8.56 -3.81 0.38
CA HIS A 9 8.41 -4.92 1.33
C HIS A 9 7.09 -5.66 1.17
N CYS A 10 7.14 -6.99 1.23
CA CYS A 10 5.94 -7.83 1.29
C CYS A 10 5.15 -7.53 2.58
N PRO A 11 3.84 -7.21 2.49
CA PRO A 11 3.03 -6.89 3.68
C PRO A 11 2.84 -8.09 4.62
N PHE A 12 3.18 -9.30 4.18
CA PHE A 12 2.98 -10.52 4.97
C PHE A 12 4.27 -11.08 5.60
N CYS A 13 5.44 -10.89 5.00
CA CYS A 13 6.70 -11.43 5.54
C CYS A 13 7.82 -10.39 5.68
N GLY A 14 7.62 -9.14 5.23
CA GLY A 14 8.62 -8.07 5.33
C GLY A 14 9.78 -8.14 4.32
N ASP A 15 9.89 -9.24 3.59
CA ASP A 15 10.94 -9.49 2.60
C ASP A 15 10.83 -8.57 1.38
N GLU A 16 11.96 -8.25 0.75
CA GLU A 16 12.05 -7.31 -0.37
C GLU A 16 11.84 -7.94 -1.74
N ASN A 17 11.68 -9.26 -1.80
CA ASN A 17 11.47 -10.01 -3.04
C ASN A 17 10.02 -9.92 -3.53
N LEU A 18 9.50 -8.70 -3.65
CA LEU A 18 8.14 -8.36 -4.05
C LEU A 18 8.13 -7.79 -5.48
N TRP A 19 7.36 -8.43 -6.36
CA TRP A 19 7.37 -8.13 -7.80
C TRP A 19 5.95 -7.97 -8.35
N PRO A 20 5.74 -7.10 -9.35
CA PRO A 20 4.49 -7.09 -10.11
C PRO A 20 4.31 -8.44 -10.81
N HIS A 21 3.14 -9.05 -10.64
CA HIS A 21 2.80 -10.26 -11.38
C HIS A 21 2.40 -9.84 -12.80
N ALA A 22 3.16 -10.31 -13.80
CA ALA A 22 2.89 -9.99 -15.19
C ALA A 22 1.66 -10.78 -15.66
N ALA A 23 0.45 -10.21 -15.58
CA ALA A 23 -0.56 -10.64 -16.53
C ALA A 23 -0.11 -10.10 -17.89
N ALA A 24 0.15 -11.04 -18.81
CA ALA A 24 0.49 -10.79 -20.20
C ALA A 24 -0.23 -9.55 -20.75
N GLU A 25 0.52 -8.67 -21.41
CA GLU A 25 0.05 -7.66 -22.35
C GLU A 25 -1.41 -7.18 -22.10
N GLY A 26 -1.58 -6.29 -21.12
CA GLY A 26 -2.78 -5.45 -21.00
C GLY A 26 -3.88 -5.86 -20.00
N ALA A 27 -3.71 -6.90 -19.16
CA ALA A 27 -4.81 -7.36 -18.29
C ALA A 27 -4.57 -7.34 -16.76
N GLY A 28 -3.34 -7.08 -16.28
CA GLY A 28 -2.96 -7.33 -14.88
C GLY A 28 -2.70 -6.08 -14.06
N HIS A 29 -3.62 -5.12 -14.02
CA HIS A 29 -3.42 -3.92 -13.22
C HIS A 29 -3.45 -4.27 -11.73
N GLY A 30 -2.28 -4.16 -11.09
CA GLY A 30 -2.14 -4.22 -9.64
C GLY A 30 -1.99 -5.62 -9.06
N GLU A 31 -1.68 -6.65 -9.83
CA GLU A 31 -1.31 -7.96 -9.26
C GLU A 31 0.17 -7.98 -8.85
N TRP A 32 0.44 -8.56 -7.69
CA TRP A 32 1.77 -8.62 -7.07
C TRP A 32 2.01 -10.00 -6.47
N GLU A 33 3.27 -10.42 -6.50
CA GLU A 33 3.73 -11.67 -5.90
C GLU A 33 4.97 -11.43 -5.03
N CYS A 34 5.04 -12.11 -3.89
CA CYS A 34 6.26 -12.23 -3.11
C CYS A 34 6.89 -13.60 -3.37
N ARG A 35 8.09 -13.61 -3.93
CA ARG A 35 8.79 -14.86 -4.28
C ARG A 35 9.44 -15.55 -3.08
N SER A 36 9.62 -14.85 -1.96
CA SER A 36 10.18 -15.43 -0.72
C SER A 36 9.15 -16.22 0.08
N CYS A 37 7.88 -15.78 0.09
CA CYS A 37 6.80 -16.49 0.80
C CYS A 37 5.70 -17.04 -0.11
N LEU A 38 5.90 -16.97 -1.43
CA LEU A 38 5.04 -17.54 -2.48
C LEU A 38 3.57 -17.10 -2.41
N ARG A 39 3.31 -15.86 -1.96
CA ARG A 39 1.96 -15.28 -1.88
C ARG A 39 1.74 -14.25 -2.97
N ALA A 40 0.56 -14.30 -3.58
CA ALA A 40 0.09 -13.32 -4.54
C ALA A 40 -1.08 -12.49 -3.98
N PHE A 41 -1.18 -11.22 -4.37
CA PHE A 41 -2.22 -10.30 -3.93
C PHE A 41 -2.50 -9.22 -4.99
N LYS A 42 -3.63 -8.54 -4.85
CA LYS A 42 -4.03 -7.42 -5.72
C LYS A 42 -4.02 -6.10 -4.95
N VAL A 43 -3.40 -5.08 -5.53
CA VAL A 43 -3.32 -3.71 -5.02
C VAL A 43 -4.15 -2.80 -5.92
N SER A 44 -5.04 -2.03 -5.31
CA SER A 44 -5.88 -1.05 -5.98
C SER A 44 -5.73 0.31 -5.30
N MET A 45 -5.57 1.38 -6.10
CA MET A 45 -5.72 2.73 -5.58
C MET A 45 -7.21 3.02 -5.39
N ILE A 46 -7.63 3.30 -4.16
CA ILE A 46 -9.03 3.65 -3.86
C ILE A 46 -9.24 5.16 -4.07
N LYS A 47 -8.50 5.99 -3.32
CA LYS A 47 -8.53 7.45 -3.40
C LYS A 47 -7.30 8.03 -2.68
N GLN A 48 -7.02 9.31 -2.90
CA GLN A 48 -6.14 10.06 -2.02
C GLN A 48 -6.88 10.38 -0.72
N LEU A 49 -6.30 10.03 0.42
CA LEU A 49 -6.84 10.43 1.72
C LEU A 49 -6.53 11.92 1.96
N PRO A 50 -7.45 12.68 2.60
CA PRO A 50 -7.15 14.03 3.02
C PRO A 50 -6.00 14.02 4.04
N ARG A 51 -5.13 15.02 3.98
CA ARG A 51 -4.09 15.19 4.99
C ARG A 51 -4.76 15.47 6.35
N PRO A 52 -4.42 14.72 7.42
CA PRO A 52 -4.90 15.06 8.76
C PRO A 52 -4.45 16.49 9.11
N ALA A 53 -5.38 17.34 9.55
CA ALA A 53 -5.02 18.63 10.11
C ALA A 53 -4.29 18.37 11.44
N LEU A 54 -3.00 18.70 11.51
CA LEU A 54 -2.28 18.72 12.79
C LEU A 54 -2.92 19.80 13.66
N GLY A 55 -3.66 19.40 14.71
CA GLY A 55 -4.14 20.36 15.71
C GLY A 55 -5.60 20.25 16.17
N GLN A 56 -6.29 19.11 16.03
CA GLN A 56 -7.50 18.89 16.84
C GLN A 56 -7.09 18.21 18.16
N PRO A 57 -6.97 18.92 19.29
CA PRO A 57 -6.92 18.27 20.58
C PRO A 57 -8.20 17.44 20.73
N ALA A 58 -8.03 16.15 20.95
CA ALA A 58 -9.12 15.27 21.31
C ALA A 58 -9.75 15.78 22.62
N GLY A 59 -10.99 16.27 22.52
CA GLY A 59 -11.96 16.41 23.60
C GLY A 59 -11.47 16.96 24.95
N SER A 60 -11.68 18.24 25.18
CA SER A 60 -12.01 18.73 26.53
C SER A 60 -13.52 18.95 26.62
N GLY A 61 -14.27 17.84 26.61
CA GLY A 61 -15.69 17.82 26.99
C GLY A 61 -15.79 17.54 28.49
N GLY A 62 -15.71 18.60 29.29
CA GLY A 62 -15.97 18.54 30.73
C GLY A 62 -17.39 18.04 31.00
N THR A 63 -17.49 17.09 31.92
CA THR A 63 -18.72 16.54 32.52
C THR A 63 -19.24 17.54 33.59
N PRO A 64 -20.55 17.52 33.91
CA PRO A 64 -21.52 18.63 33.84
C PRO A 64 -21.24 19.87 34.67
#